data_AF-A0A942DR19-F1
#
_entry.id   AF-A0A942DR19-F1
#
_cell.length_a   1.000
_cell.length_b   1.000
_cell.length_c   1.000
_cell.angle_alpha   90.00
_cell.angle_beta   90.00
_cell.angle_gamma   90.00
#
_symmetry.space_group_name_H-M   'P 1'
#
loop_
_entity.id
_entity.type
_entity.pdbx_description
1 polymer ?
#
loop_
_entity_poly.entity_id
_entity_poly.type
_entity_poly.pdbx_seq_one_letter_code
_entity_poly.pdbx_strand_id
1 'polypeptide(L)'
;MKFILGLFLLLAPLVSMASDVCEPNVDSCGFYLCQEKSHHCGSKGYPVGFGFKFCQIYLHSEKNYSPAAHTWLRRVRVCLMEEFAKADIENSRRTCSEIKGDGFESHAGCYVKTGFCELSGADYLQIFWAMKSSAIHAEIFKDAHSVAKACAHRGNPVPAFFFSKFQ
;
A
#
# COMPACT_ATOMS: atom_id res chain seq x y z
N MET A 1 -67.72 -12.98 -22.91
CA MET A 1 -66.48 -12.39 -23.48
C MET A 1 -65.55 -12.08 -22.32
N LYS A 2 -64.37 -12.73 -22.29
CA LYS A 2 -63.38 -12.67 -21.21
C LYS A 2 -62.38 -11.54 -21.50
N PHE A 3 -62.28 -10.54 -20.64
CA PHE A 3 -61.15 -9.60 -20.64
C PHE A 3 -60.30 -9.90 -19.41
N ILE A 4 -59.25 -10.70 -19.60
CA ILE A 4 -58.22 -10.94 -18.60
C ILE A 4 -57.28 -9.74 -18.67
N LEU A 5 -57.37 -8.84 -17.70
CA LEU A 5 -56.42 -7.76 -17.51
C LEU A 5 -55.09 -8.39 -17.05
N GLY A 6 -54.11 -8.44 -17.95
CA GLY A 6 -52.80 -9.03 -17.69
C GLY A 6 -52.03 -8.22 -16.64
N LEU A 7 -51.84 -8.81 -15.47
CA LEU A 7 -50.92 -8.34 -14.44
C LEU A 7 -49.49 -8.64 -14.92
N PHE A 8 -48.85 -7.69 -15.61
CA PHE A 8 -47.40 -7.74 -15.86
C PHE A 8 -46.66 -7.49 -14.54
N LEU A 9 -46.37 -8.57 -13.81
CA LEU A 9 -45.37 -8.58 -12.74
C LEU A 9 -44.00 -8.31 -13.37
N LEU A 10 -43.56 -7.05 -13.33
CA LEU A 10 -42.17 -6.67 -13.58
C LEU A 10 -41.32 -7.15 -12.40
N LEU A 11 -40.91 -8.42 -12.45
CA LEU A 11 -39.79 -8.92 -11.66
C LEU A 11 -38.50 -8.34 -12.28
N ALA A 12 -38.16 -7.10 -11.90
CA ALA A 12 -36.84 -6.57 -12.18
C ALA A 12 -35.82 -7.47 -11.44
N PRO A 13 -34.81 -8.03 -12.12
CA PRO A 13 -33.73 -8.71 -11.42
C PRO A 13 -33.03 -7.66 -10.55
N LEU A 14 -32.96 -7.93 -9.24
CA LEU A 14 -32.04 -7.23 -8.34
C LEU A 14 -30.63 -7.57 -8.83
N VAL A 15 -30.12 -6.81 -9.78
CA VAL A 15 -28.71 -6.86 -10.14
C VAL A 15 -27.97 -6.31 -8.93
N SER A 16 -27.46 -7.22 -8.10
CA SER A 16 -26.54 -6.87 -7.02
C SER A 16 -25.35 -6.19 -7.67
N MET A 17 -25.27 -4.86 -7.54
CA MET A 17 -24.04 -4.13 -7.79
C MET A 17 -23.06 -4.61 -6.72
N ALA A 18 -22.26 -5.64 -7.03
CA ALA A 18 -21.12 -5.95 -6.21
C ALA A 18 -20.24 -4.70 -6.21
N SER A 19 -20.24 -3.93 -5.12
CA SER A 19 -19.16 -2.99 -4.90
C SER A 19 -17.92 -3.85 -4.76
N ASP A 20 -16.95 -3.70 -5.66
CA ASP A 20 -15.63 -4.30 -5.52
C ASP A 20 -14.99 -3.70 -4.24
N VAL A 21 -15.27 -4.30 -3.08
CA VAL A 21 -14.58 -3.95 -1.84
C VAL A 21 -13.15 -4.41 -2.00
N CYS A 22 -12.23 -3.45 -2.01
CA CYS A 22 -10.82 -3.74 -2.14
C CYS A 22 -10.27 -4.21 -0.79
N GLU A 23 -10.12 -5.53 -0.64
CA GLU A 23 -9.65 -6.12 0.62
C GLU A 23 -8.11 -6.17 0.71
N PRO A 24 -7.52 -5.64 1.81
CA PRO A 24 -6.13 -5.89 2.17
C PRO A 24 -5.83 -7.39 2.25
N ASN A 25 -4.70 -7.81 1.69
CA ASN A 25 -4.31 -9.22 1.69
C ASN A 25 -2.80 -9.37 1.93
N VAL A 26 -2.44 -10.27 2.85
CA VAL A 26 -1.04 -10.49 3.21
C VAL A 26 -0.24 -11.20 2.11
N ASP A 27 -0.90 -12.04 1.29
CA ASP A 27 -0.26 -12.88 0.27
C ASP A 27 -0.55 -12.38 -1.17
N SER A 28 -1.13 -11.18 -1.31
CA SER A 28 -1.48 -10.61 -2.62
C SER A 28 -1.37 -9.10 -2.64
N CYS A 29 -0.99 -8.57 -3.80
CA CYS A 29 -0.99 -7.12 -4.08
C CYS A 29 -2.24 -6.66 -4.83
N GLY A 30 -3.24 -7.53 -5.02
CA GLY A 30 -4.46 -7.27 -5.79
C GLY A 30 -5.27 -6.07 -5.29
N PHE A 31 -5.15 -5.75 -3.99
CA PHE A 31 -5.71 -4.55 -3.38
C PHE A 31 -5.47 -3.30 -4.25
N TYR A 32 -4.22 -3.05 -4.64
CA TYR A 32 -3.87 -1.85 -5.39
C TYR A 32 -4.47 -1.80 -6.80
N LEU A 33 -4.66 -2.95 -7.45
CA LEU A 33 -5.32 -3.02 -8.75
C LEU A 33 -6.83 -2.79 -8.63
N CYS A 34 -7.43 -3.25 -7.53
CA CYS A 34 -8.82 -2.95 -7.21
C CYS A 34 -8.99 -1.44 -6.97
N GLN A 35 -8.11 -0.82 -6.18
CA GLN A 35 -8.12 0.62 -5.92
C GLN A 35 -7.94 1.44 -7.20
N GLU A 36 -7.12 0.97 -8.14
CA GLU A 36 -6.97 1.61 -9.44
C GLU A 36 -8.26 1.62 -10.25
N LYS A 37 -9.10 0.57 -10.18
CA LYS A 37 -10.41 0.55 -10.86
C LYS A 37 -11.36 1.62 -10.32
N SER A 38 -11.19 2.05 -9.07
CA SER A 38 -12.02 3.08 -8.46
C SER A 38 -11.45 4.47 -8.76
N HIS A 39 -10.15 4.64 -8.58
CA HIS A 39 -9.49 5.97 -8.59
C HIS A 39 -8.94 6.39 -9.95
N HIS A 40 -8.66 5.44 -10.86
CA HIS A 40 -8.22 5.70 -12.23
C HIS A 40 -6.97 6.61 -12.34
N CYS A 41 -5.98 6.43 -11.46
CA CYS A 41 -4.79 7.29 -11.42
C CYS A 41 -3.73 6.99 -12.48
N GLY A 42 -3.91 5.90 -13.21
CA GLY A 42 -3.06 5.45 -14.29
C GLY A 42 -1.73 4.84 -13.82
N SER A 43 -0.93 4.41 -14.79
CA SER A 43 0.35 3.72 -14.56
C SER A 43 1.41 4.57 -13.84
N LYS A 44 1.24 5.89 -13.79
CA LYS A 44 2.10 6.82 -13.03
C LYS A 44 1.50 7.21 -11.68
N GLY A 45 0.25 6.86 -11.42
CA GLY A 45 -0.45 7.09 -10.16
C GLY A 45 0.07 6.19 -9.05
N TYR A 46 -0.26 6.53 -7.81
CA TYR A 46 0.23 5.79 -6.66
C TYR A 46 -0.22 4.31 -6.63
N PRO A 47 -1.51 3.95 -6.85
CA PRO A 47 -1.95 2.56 -6.73
C PRO A 47 -1.12 1.60 -7.59
N VAL A 48 -0.97 1.88 -8.89
CA VAL A 48 -0.20 1.00 -9.80
C VAL A 48 1.29 1.34 -9.83
N GLY A 49 1.62 2.61 -10.06
CA GLY A 49 2.98 3.07 -10.31
C GLY A 49 3.92 2.95 -9.10
N PHE A 50 3.35 2.90 -7.89
CA PHE A 50 4.10 2.77 -6.66
C PHE A 50 3.64 1.57 -5.80
N GLY A 51 2.41 1.61 -5.28
CA GLY A 51 1.89 0.62 -4.32
C GLY A 51 1.97 -0.81 -4.84
N PHE A 52 1.34 -1.09 -5.99
CA PHE A 52 1.37 -2.40 -6.62
C PHE A 52 2.79 -2.82 -6.99
N LYS A 53 3.56 -1.93 -7.64
CA LYS A 53 4.93 -2.20 -8.08
C LYS A 53 5.82 -2.66 -6.92
N PHE A 54 5.89 -1.92 -5.82
CA PHE A 54 6.76 -2.28 -4.70
C PHE A 54 6.19 -3.40 -3.85
N CYS A 55 4.86 -3.48 -3.70
CA CYS A 55 4.24 -4.65 -3.09
C CYS A 55 4.66 -5.93 -3.79
N GLN A 56 4.63 -5.97 -5.13
CA GLN A 56 5.01 -7.15 -5.91
C GLN A 56 6.49 -7.50 -5.76
N ILE A 57 7.38 -6.50 -5.80
CA ILE A 57 8.82 -6.71 -5.57
C ILE A 57 9.06 -7.40 -4.22
N TYR A 58 8.45 -6.89 -3.16
CA TYR A 58 8.62 -7.45 -1.81
C TYR A 58 7.93 -8.80 -1.65
N LEU A 59 6.73 -9.00 -2.19
CA LEU A 59 6.01 -10.28 -2.14
C LEU A 59 6.82 -11.40 -2.81
N HIS A 60 7.41 -11.15 -3.97
CA HIS A 60 8.22 -12.15 -4.70
C HIS A 60 9.56 -12.44 -4.04
N SER A 61 10.13 -11.48 -3.32
CA SER A 61 11.44 -11.63 -2.66
C SER A 61 11.35 -11.97 -1.18
N GLU A 62 10.15 -12.03 -0.59
CA GLU A 62 9.90 -12.16 0.85
C GLU A 62 10.69 -13.32 1.51
N LYS A 63 10.78 -14.47 0.83
CA LYS A 63 11.48 -15.66 1.32
C LYS A 63 13.01 -15.52 1.38
N ASN A 64 13.58 -14.50 0.75
CA ASN A 64 15.02 -14.24 0.73
C ASN A 64 15.49 -13.32 1.86
N TYR A 65 14.55 -12.82 2.67
CA TYR A 65 14.84 -11.98 3.83
C TYR A 65 15.08 -12.81 5.09
N SER A 66 15.70 -12.21 6.11
CA SER A 66 15.78 -12.84 7.43
C SER A 66 14.37 -13.15 7.98
N PRO A 67 14.23 -14.06 8.95
CA PRO A 67 12.92 -14.33 9.58
C PRO A 67 12.25 -13.07 10.17
N ALA A 68 13.05 -12.14 10.70
CA ALA A 68 12.55 -10.88 11.24
C ALA A 68 12.01 -9.96 10.12
N ALA A 69 12.79 -9.77 9.06
CA ALA A 69 12.38 -8.95 7.92
C ALA A 69 11.23 -9.59 7.12
N HIS A 70 11.20 -10.92 6.96
CA HIS A 70 10.06 -11.64 6.40
C HIS A 70 8.77 -11.35 7.17
N THR A 71 8.81 -11.45 8.50
CA THR A 71 7.67 -11.14 9.37
C THR A 71 7.25 -9.67 9.25
N TRP A 72 8.22 -8.75 9.23
CA TRP A 72 7.96 -7.33 9.05
C TRP A 72 7.32 -7.02 7.69
N LEU A 73 7.84 -7.57 6.58
CA LEU A 73 7.31 -7.36 5.23
C LEU A 73 5.83 -7.75 5.11
N ARG A 74 5.43 -8.87 5.73
CA ARG A 74 4.03 -9.30 5.78
C ARG A 74 3.15 -8.30 6.54
N ARG A 75 3.63 -7.86 7.71
CA ARG A 75 2.88 -6.94 8.59
C ARG A 75 2.75 -5.54 7.97
N VAL A 76 3.84 -5.00 7.41
CA VAL A 76 3.84 -3.67 6.81
C VAL A 76 2.99 -3.63 5.54
N ARG A 77 2.99 -4.70 4.73
CA ARG A 77 2.13 -4.80 3.54
C ARG A 77 0.66 -4.61 3.88
N VAL A 78 0.16 -5.37 4.86
CA VAL A 78 -1.24 -5.30 5.30
C VAL A 78 -1.53 -3.93 5.91
N CYS A 79 -0.65 -3.42 6.78
CA CYS A 79 -0.82 -2.11 7.40
C CYS A 79 -1.00 -0.99 6.36
N LEU A 80 -0.16 -0.96 5.32
CA LEU A 80 -0.24 0.07 4.27
C LEU A 80 -1.55 -0.02 3.48
N MET A 81 -2.03 -1.23 3.19
CA MET A 81 -3.32 -1.44 2.52
C MET A 81 -4.50 -1.02 3.41
N GLU A 82 -4.43 -1.32 4.71
CA GLU A 82 -5.44 -0.92 5.70
C GLU A 82 -5.52 0.60 5.87
N GLU A 83 -4.38 1.29 6.00
CA GLU A 83 -4.36 2.77 6.09
C GLU A 83 -4.90 3.40 4.80
N PHE A 84 -4.59 2.83 3.64
CA PHE A 84 -5.18 3.29 2.37
C PHE A 84 -6.71 3.11 2.37
N ALA A 85 -7.19 1.91 2.73
CA ALA A 85 -8.62 1.59 2.75
C ALA A 85 -9.38 2.49 3.74
N LYS A 86 -8.78 2.76 4.91
CA LYS A 86 -9.31 3.70 5.90
C LYS A 86 -9.46 5.11 5.31
N ALA A 87 -8.43 5.61 4.63
CA ALA A 87 -8.49 6.92 4.00
C ALA A 87 -9.56 6.98 2.88
N ASP A 88 -9.88 5.86 2.23
CA ASP A 88 -10.99 5.77 1.27
C ASP A 88 -12.36 5.80 1.91
N ILE A 89 -12.51 5.17 3.09
CA ILE A 89 -13.73 5.26 3.90
C ILE A 89 -13.96 6.70 4.35
N GLU A 90 -12.90 7.41 4.73
CA GLU A 90 -12.95 8.81 5.16
C GLU A 90 -13.25 9.76 4.00
N ASN A 91 -12.60 9.56 2.85
CA ASN A 91 -12.84 10.34 1.64
C ASN A 91 -12.56 9.51 0.37
N SER A 92 -13.63 9.02 -0.26
CA SER A 92 -13.56 8.23 -1.49
C SER A 92 -13.36 9.06 -2.78
N ARG A 93 -13.37 10.40 -2.70
CA ARG A 93 -13.27 11.30 -3.86
C ARG A 93 -11.95 12.07 -3.93
N ARG A 94 -10.90 11.48 -3.39
CA ARG A 94 -9.54 12.04 -3.43
C ARG A 94 -9.01 12.07 -4.86
N THR A 95 -8.33 13.16 -5.19
CA THR A 95 -7.53 13.27 -6.41
C THR A 95 -6.33 12.32 -6.34
N CYS A 96 -5.77 11.97 -7.50
CA CYS A 96 -4.59 11.12 -7.55
C CYS A 96 -3.35 11.72 -6.87
N SER A 97 -3.30 13.04 -6.73
CA SER A 97 -2.26 13.71 -5.94
C SER A 97 -2.46 13.51 -4.44
N GLU A 98 -3.69 13.63 -3.94
CA GLU A 98 -4.04 13.36 -2.54
C GLU A 98 -3.81 11.89 -2.20
N ILE A 99 -4.27 10.96 -3.04
CA ILE A 99 -4.02 9.52 -2.88
C ILE A 99 -2.52 9.21 -2.77
N LYS A 100 -1.70 9.86 -3.61
CA LYS A 100 -0.25 9.72 -3.56
C LYS A 100 0.30 10.25 -2.22
N GLY A 101 -0.13 11.43 -1.80
CA GLY A 101 0.26 12.04 -0.53
C GLY A 101 -0.06 11.15 0.67
N ASP A 102 -1.31 10.72 0.79
CA ASP A 102 -1.80 9.86 1.87
C ASP A 102 -1.06 8.51 1.88
N GLY A 103 -0.80 7.96 0.69
CA GLY A 103 -0.01 6.76 0.50
C GLY A 103 1.37 6.87 1.15
N PHE A 104 2.15 7.90 0.80
CA PHE A 104 3.47 8.14 1.40
C PHE A 104 3.38 8.45 2.91
N GLU A 105 2.45 9.32 3.33
CA GLU A 105 2.30 9.69 4.75
C GLU A 105 2.05 8.48 5.68
N SER A 106 1.34 7.45 5.19
CA SER A 106 1.09 6.22 5.96
C SER A 106 2.36 5.39 6.26
N HIS A 107 3.44 5.55 5.49
CA HIS A 107 4.61 4.67 5.58
C HIS A 107 5.30 4.75 6.93
N ALA A 108 5.59 5.96 7.42
CA ALA A 108 6.34 6.11 8.67
C ALA A 108 5.63 5.43 9.85
N GLY A 109 4.31 5.63 9.97
CA GLY A 109 3.48 4.98 10.98
C GLY A 109 3.50 3.46 10.85
N CYS A 110 3.25 2.93 9.65
CA CYS A 110 3.22 1.49 9.41
C CYS A 110 4.58 0.82 9.64
N TYR A 111 5.68 1.44 9.21
CA TYR A 111 7.02 0.89 9.40
C TYR A 111 7.34 0.72 10.88
N VAL A 112 7.14 1.77 11.68
CA VAL A 112 7.42 1.76 13.13
C VAL A 112 6.49 0.78 13.85
N LYS A 113 5.17 0.85 13.60
CA LYS A 113 4.16 0.00 14.25
C LYS A 113 4.39 -1.50 14.00
N THR A 114 4.94 -1.84 12.84
CA THR A 114 5.11 -3.24 12.42
C THR A 114 6.49 -3.82 12.74
N GLY A 115 7.39 -3.04 13.34
CA GLY A 115 8.67 -3.52 13.86
C GLY A 115 9.87 -3.26 12.95
N PHE A 116 9.83 -2.20 12.13
CA PHE A 116 10.96 -1.85 11.25
C PHE A 116 12.21 -1.48 12.06
N CYS A 117 12.05 -0.76 13.17
CA CYS A 117 13.18 -0.23 13.95
C CYS A 117 14.03 -1.35 14.59
N GLU A 118 13.47 -2.55 14.75
CA GLU A 118 14.09 -3.71 15.37
C GLU A 118 14.86 -4.59 14.35
N LEU A 119 14.78 -4.27 13.06
CA LEU A 119 15.47 -5.02 12.01
C LEU A 119 16.99 -4.83 12.07
N SER A 120 17.74 -5.78 11.52
CA SER A 120 19.20 -5.70 11.47
C SER A 120 19.68 -4.74 10.39
N GLY A 121 20.95 -4.30 10.48
CA GLY A 121 21.57 -3.49 9.42
C GLY A 121 21.59 -4.18 8.04
N ALA A 122 21.69 -5.51 8.02
CA ALA A 122 21.64 -6.30 6.79
C ALA A 122 20.23 -6.29 6.17
N ASP A 123 19.18 -6.39 7.00
CA ASP A 123 17.79 -6.29 6.55
C ASP A 123 17.52 -4.91 5.92
N TYR A 124 17.95 -3.83 6.59
CA TYR A 124 17.86 -2.49 6.03
C TYR A 124 18.51 -2.42 4.64
N LEU A 125 19.74 -2.92 4.49
CA LEU A 125 20.44 -2.92 3.20
C LEU A 125 19.67 -3.64 2.11
N GLN A 126 19.10 -4.81 2.40
CA GLN A 126 18.33 -5.58 1.45
C GLN A 126 17.03 -4.86 1.05
N ILE A 127 16.30 -4.32 2.03
CA ILE A 127 15.06 -3.56 1.81
C ILE A 127 15.31 -2.33 0.93
N PHE A 128 16.34 -1.55 1.24
CA PHE A 128 16.71 -0.36 0.47
C PHE A 128 17.21 -0.72 -0.94
N TRP A 129 17.94 -1.83 -1.09
CA TRP A 129 18.39 -2.28 -2.41
C TRP A 129 17.22 -2.67 -3.32
N ALA A 130 16.17 -3.29 -2.78
CA ALA A 130 14.96 -3.65 -3.51
C ALA A 130 14.20 -2.41 -4.04
N MET A 131 14.27 -1.28 -3.32
CA MET A 131 13.63 -0.01 -3.72
C MET A 131 14.57 0.95 -4.45
N LYS A 132 15.76 0.52 -4.90
CA LYS A 132 16.73 1.43 -5.55
C LYS A 132 16.16 2.16 -6.77
N SER A 133 15.24 1.54 -7.52
CA SER A 133 14.61 2.15 -8.70
C SER A 133 13.68 3.31 -8.34
N SER A 134 13.30 3.43 -7.08
CA SER A 134 12.33 4.39 -6.56
C SER A 134 12.99 5.69 -6.11
N ALA A 135 14.32 5.73 -6.01
CA ALA A 135 15.08 6.87 -5.53
C ALA A 135 14.86 8.17 -6.31
N ILE A 136 14.19 8.09 -7.48
CA ILE A 136 13.73 9.24 -8.26
C ILE A 136 12.56 9.99 -7.61
N HIS A 137 11.86 9.40 -6.63
CA HIS A 137 10.70 9.97 -5.98
C HIS A 137 11.12 10.75 -4.73
N ALA A 138 10.92 12.07 -4.76
CA ALA A 138 11.31 12.95 -3.66
C ALA A 138 10.61 12.58 -2.33
N GLU A 139 9.39 12.05 -2.42
CA GLU A 139 8.58 11.63 -1.28
C GLU A 139 9.25 10.52 -0.46
N ILE A 140 10.04 9.66 -1.10
CA ILE A 140 10.77 8.59 -0.40
C ILE A 140 11.80 9.17 0.57
N PHE A 141 12.41 10.31 0.26
CA PHE A 141 13.35 10.94 1.17
C PHE A 141 12.65 11.46 2.42
N LYS A 142 11.47 12.05 2.26
CA LYS A 142 10.64 12.52 3.38
C LYS A 142 10.21 11.34 4.25
N ASP A 143 9.78 10.25 3.65
CA ASP A 143 9.35 9.06 4.38
C ASP A 143 10.51 8.40 5.11
N ALA A 144 11.63 8.18 4.42
CA ALA A 144 12.81 7.59 5.02
C ALA A 144 13.33 8.45 6.18
N HIS A 145 13.34 9.78 6.04
CA HIS A 145 13.73 10.69 7.12
C HIS A 145 12.76 10.57 8.31
N SER A 146 11.46 10.51 8.04
CA SER A 146 10.42 10.37 9.07
C SER A 146 10.56 9.03 9.83
N VAL A 147 10.83 7.94 9.11
CA VAL A 147 11.12 6.61 9.69
C VAL A 147 12.38 6.66 10.54
N ALA A 148 13.49 7.21 10.04
CA ALA A 148 14.74 7.30 10.79
C ALA A 148 14.59 8.12 12.07
N LYS A 149 13.90 9.26 12.01
CA LYS A 149 13.59 10.08 13.19
C LYS A 149 12.75 9.29 14.21
N ALA A 150 11.75 8.54 13.74
CA ALA A 150 10.90 7.74 14.63
C ALA A 150 11.65 6.54 15.25
N CYS A 151 12.65 5.99 14.56
CA CYS A 151 13.53 4.93 15.07
C CYS A 151 14.74 5.43 15.86
N ALA A 152 15.02 6.75 15.95
CA ALA A 152 16.24 7.28 16.56
C ALA A 152 16.45 6.86 18.04
N HIS A 153 15.37 6.54 18.75
CA HIS A 153 15.38 6.07 20.12
C HIS A 153 14.78 4.66 20.28
N ARG A 154 14.68 3.89 19.18
CA ARG A 154 14.04 2.57 19.14
C ARG A 154 14.88 1.59 18.32
N GLY A 155 15.26 0.47 18.92
CA GLY A 155 15.93 -0.62 18.21
C GLY A 155 17.28 -0.20 17.59
N ASN A 156 17.54 -0.67 16.36
CA ASN A 156 18.76 -0.40 15.63
C ASN A 156 18.63 0.91 14.82
N PRO A 157 19.61 1.82 14.90
CA PRO A 157 19.57 3.06 14.14
C PRO A 157 19.55 2.75 12.63
N VAL A 158 18.63 3.37 11.91
CA VAL A 158 18.57 3.29 10.44
C VAL A 158 19.85 3.94 9.89
N PRO A 159 20.71 3.22 9.16
CA PRO A 159 22.02 3.74 8.80
C PRO A 159 21.96 5.01 7.95
N ALA A 160 22.74 6.02 8.35
CA ALA A 160 22.78 7.33 7.71
C ALA A 160 23.16 7.27 6.20
N PHE A 161 23.92 6.25 5.78
CA PHE A 161 24.35 6.11 4.39
C PHE A 161 23.21 5.80 3.42
N PHE A 162 22.07 5.29 3.90
CA PHE A 162 20.86 5.16 3.10
C PHE A 162 20.28 6.52 2.68
N PHE A 163 20.61 7.57 3.44
CA PHE A 163 20.29 8.96 3.12
C PHE A 163 21.39 9.66 2.32
N SER A 164 22.63 9.16 2.36
CA SER A 164 23.79 9.81 1.72
C SER A 164 24.07 9.36 0.28
N LYS A 165 23.49 8.25 -0.19
CA LYS A 165 23.73 7.71 -1.54
C LYS A 165 22.94 8.41 -2.67
N PHE A 166 22.26 9.51 -2.33
CA PHE A 166 21.38 10.25 -3.24
C PHE A 166 21.66 11.78 -3.25
N GLN A 167 22.83 12.19 -2.74
CA GLN A 167 23.43 13.50 -3.02
C GLN A 167 24.38 13.41 -4.22
#